data_AF-A0A0C1FDJ1-F1
#
_entry.id   AF-A0A0C1FDJ1-F1
#
_cell.length_a   1.000
_cell.length_b   1.000
_cell.length_c   1.000
_cell.angle_alpha   90.00
_cell.angle_beta   90.00
_cell.angle_gamma   90.00
#
_symmetry.space_group_name_H-M   'P 1'
#
loop_
_entity.id
_entity.type
_entity.pdbx_description
1 polymer ?
#
loop_
_entity_poly.entity_id
_entity_poly.type
_entity_poly.pdbx_seq_one_letter_code
_entity_poly.pdbx_strand_id
1 'polypeptide(L)'
;MTTLSEVTNLLKNRGYTVEFNLKQDHLECLHDQKKIFPGEFIVDKHYRFEGISDPGDEAIVFAISSEKHNLKGVLIGGYGISSEGMSSEMMKALDEKKV
;
A
#
# COMPACT_ATOMS: atom_id res chain seq x y z
N MET A 1 8.34 -20.52 1.21
CA MET A 1 8.12 -19.26 1.95
C MET A 1 8.23 -18.16 0.93
N THR A 2 7.17 -17.41 0.65
CA THR A 2 7.23 -16.24 -0.23
C THR A 2 7.71 -15.04 0.57
N THR A 3 8.86 -14.50 0.19
CA THR A 3 9.45 -13.31 0.83
C THR A 3 8.80 -12.02 0.33
N LEU A 4 9.00 -10.91 1.06
CA LEU A 4 8.60 -9.57 0.63
C LEU A 4 9.07 -9.29 -0.80
N SER A 5 10.34 -9.58 -1.09
CA SER A 5 10.95 -9.39 -2.41
C SER A 5 10.23 -10.17 -3.51
N GLU A 6 9.82 -11.41 -3.24
CA GLU A 6 9.09 -12.24 -4.21
C GLU A 6 7.71 -11.67 -4.52
N VAL A 7 6.96 -11.25 -3.50
CA VAL A 7 5.62 -10.69 -3.70
C VAL A 7 5.68 -9.34 -4.41
N THR A 8 6.61 -8.47 -4.05
CA THR A 8 6.82 -7.21 -4.77
C THR A 8 7.17 -7.47 -6.23
N ASN A 9 8.03 -8.46 -6.52
CA ASN A 9 8.38 -8.81 -7.90
C ASN A 9 7.18 -9.40 -8.66
N LEU A 10 6.36 -10.22 -8.01
CA LEU A 10 5.14 -10.79 -8.58
C LEU A 10 4.10 -9.71 -8.88
N LEU A 11 3.94 -8.73 -7.99
CA LEU A 11 3.08 -7.57 -8.19
C LEU A 11 3.57 -6.71 -9.36
N LYS A 12 4.89 -6.45 -9.44
CA LYS A 12 5.51 -5.78 -10.60
C LYS A 12 5.20 -6.51 -11.91
N ASN A 13 5.30 -7.85 -11.93
CA ASN A 13 4.97 -8.66 -13.11
C ASN A 13 3.47 -8.65 -13.47
N ARG A 14 2.59 -8.38 -12.49
CA ARG A 14 1.15 -8.16 -12.70
C ARG A 14 0.79 -6.74 -13.16
N GLY A 15 1.79 -5.86 -13.32
CA GLY A 15 1.60 -4.48 -13.73
C GLY A 15 1.50 -3.48 -12.57
N TYR A 16 1.69 -3.91 -11.33
CA TYR A 16 1.81 -3.00 -10.18
C TYR A 16 3.26 -2.48 -10.11
N THR A 17 3.61 -1.61 -11.05
CA THR A 17 4.98 -1.07 -11.20
C THR A 17 5.18 0.26 -10.46
N VAL A 18 4.10 0.89 -10.03
CA VAL A 18 4.15 2.13 -9.25
C VAL A 18 4.42 1.79 -7.79
N GLU A 19 5.28 2.56 -7.14
CA GLU A 19 5.47 2.47 -5.69
C GLU A 19 4.79 3.68 -5.06
N PHE A 20 3.87 3.41 -4.14
CA PHE A 20 3.15 4.42 -3.39
C PHE A 20 3.79 4.59 -2.02
N ASN A 21 3.82 5.84 -1.57
CA ASN A 21 4.17 6.19 -0.21
C ASN A 21 2.92 6.71 0.50
N LEU A 22 2.66 6.17 1.68
CA LEU A 22 1.57 6.67 2.51
C LEU A 22 1.94 8.07 3.06
N LYS A 23 1.06 9.04 2.87
CA LYS A 23 1.10 10.34 3.57
C LYS A 23 -0.13 10.45 4.47
N GLN A 24 -0.15 11.50 5.28
CA GLN A 24 -1.22 11.76 6.25
C GLN A 24 -2.61 11.78 5.61
N ASP A 25 -2.74 12.40 4.42
CA ASP A 25 -4.03 12.66 3.78
C ASP A 25 -4.19 11.98 2.39
N HIS A 26 -3.10 11.51 1.80
CA HIS A 26 -3.10 10.95 0.44
C HIS A 26 -1.98 9.91 0.26
N LEU A 27 -2.04 9.14 -0.81
CA LEU A 27 -0.93 8.35 -1.32
C LEU A 27 -0.11 9.19 -2.30
N GLU A 28 1.19 9.17 -2.15
CA GLU A 28 2.11 9.83 -3.09
C GLU A 28 2.79 8.77 -3.95
N CYS A 29 2.64 8.87 -5.28
CA CYS A 29 3.40 8.06 -6.22
C CYS A 29 4.87 8.51 -6.19
N LEU A 30 5.78 7.60 -5.86
CA LEU A 30 7.22 7.90 -5.84
C LEU A 30 7.76 8.26 -7.23
N HIS A 31 7.22 7.63 -8.28
CA HIS A 31 7.72 7.82 -9.64
C HIS A 31 7.23 9.13 -10.28
N ASP A 32 5.96 9.48 -10.04
CA ASP A 32 5.24 10.52 -10.79
C ASP A 32 4.89 11.74 -9.93
N GLN A 33 5.27 11.74 -8.64
CA GLN A 33 4.86 12.73 -7.61
C GLN A 33 3.35 13.00 -7.57
N LYS A 34 2.56 12.05 -8.08
CA LYS A 34 1.12 12.16 -8.20
C LYS A 34 0.48 11.83 -6.87
N LYS A 35 -0.49 12.65 -6.48
CA LYS A 35 -1.22 12.50 -5.22
C LYS A 35 -2.52 11.79 -5.52
N ILE A 36 -2.76 10.69 -4.81
CA ILE A 36 -3.98 9.89 -4.94
C ILE A 36 -4.69 9.92 -3.61
N PHE A 37 -5.91 10.45 -3.63
CA PHE A 37 -6.72 10.58 -2.44
C PHE A 37 -7.44 9.25 -2.12
N PRO A 38 -7.85 9.02 -0.87
CA PRO A 38 -8.54 7.80 -0.42
C PRO A 38 -9.78 7.41 -1.23
N GLY A 39 -10.44 8.38 -1.87
CA GLY A 39 -11.58 8.12 -2.77
C GLY A 39 -11.21 7.80 -4.22
N GLU A 40 -9.92 7.78 -4.57
CA GLU A 40 -9.44 7.59 -5.94
C GLU A 40 -8.69 6.27 -6.16
N PHE A 41 -8.48 5.48 -5.10
CA PHE A 41 -7.84 4.18 -5.18
C PHE A 41 -8.64 3.11 -4.45
N ILE A 42 -8.36 1.86 -4.77
CA ILE A 42 -8.88 0.68 -4.08
C ILE A 42 -7.73 -0.24 -3.72
N VAL A 43 -7.81 -0.85 -2.55
CA VAL A 43 -6.91 -1.92 -2.14
C VAL A 43 -7.43 -3.23 -2.73
N ASP A 44 -6.76 -3.76 -3.74
CA ASP A 44 -7.11 -5.06 -4.33
C ASP A 44 -6.76 -6.20 -3.38
N LYS A 45 -5.56 -6.14 -2.78
CA LYS A 45 -5.02 -7.17 -1.88
C LYS A 45 -4.03 -6.56 -0.91
N HIS A 46 -3.88 -7.18 0.25
CA HIS A 46 -2.78 -6.90 1.18
C HIS A 46 -2.04 -8.19 1.51
N TYR A 47 -0.74 -8.09 1.75
CA TYR A 47 0.13 -9.21 2.11
C TYR A 47 0.92 -8.80 3.35
N ARG A 48 0.69 -9.48 4.47
CA ARG A 48 1.46 -9.29 5.70
C ARG A 48 2.67 -10.20 5.69
N PHE A 49 3.82 -9.64 6.02
CA PHE A 49 5.08 -10.31 6.19
C PHE A 49 5.55 -10.06 7.62
N GLU A 50 5.83 -11.14 8.33
CA GLU A 50 6.53 -11.06 9.60
C GLU A 50 8.02 -10.83 9.28
N GLY A 51 8.61 -9.79 9.86
CA GLY A 51 10.02 -9.48 9.68
C GLY A 51 10.88 -10.68 10.07
N ILE A 52 11.77 -11.07 9.17
CA ILE A 52 12.76 -12.13 9.42
C ILE A 52 13.79 -11.74 10.49
N SER A 53 13.94 -10.45 10.77
CA SER A 53 15.02 -9.92 11.62
C SER A 53 14.54 -9.50 13.01
N ASP A 54 13.30 -9.03 13.17
CA ASP A 54 12.78 -8.60 14.46
C ASP A 54 11.26 -8.88 14.52
N PRO A 55 10.75 -9.51 15.59
CA PRO A 55 9.32 -9.78 15.77
C PRO A 55 8.46 -8.51 15.86
N GLY A 56 9.07 -7.31 15.96
CA GLY A 56 8.38 -6.03 15.83
C GLY A 56 8.36 -5.43 14.41
N ASP A 57 9.16 -5.95 13.47
CA ASP A 57 9.34 -5.37 12.14
C ASP A 57 8.42 -6.06 11.12
N GLU A 58 7.11 -5.97 11.33
CA GLU A 58 6.17 -6.52 10.37
C GLU A 58 5.97 -5.55 9.20
N ALA A 59 5.97 -6.08 7.98
CA ALA A 59 5.74 -5.31 6.77
C ALA A 59 4.42 -5.74 6.14
N ILE A 60 3.63 -4.79 5.66
CA ILE A 60 2.39 -5.06 4.94
C ILE A 60 2.50 -4.43 3.56
N VAL A 61 2.35 -5.25 2.52
CA VAL A 61 2.30 -4.80 1.14
C VAL A 61 0.86 -4.76 0.67
N PHE A 62 0.36 -3.56 0.39
CA PHE A 62 -0.94 -3.34 -0.21
C PHE A 62 -0.79 -3.20 -1.73
N ALA A 63 -1.43 -4.08 -2.48
CA ALA A 63 -1.63 -3.93 -3.91
C ALA A 63 -2.82 -2.99 -4.13
N ILE A 64 -2.52 -1.81 -4.69
CA ILE A 64 -3.49 -0.73 -4.87
C ILE A 64 -3.67 -0.48 -6.36
N SER A 65 -4.92 -0.40 -6.80
CA SER A 65 -5.26 0.04 -8.14
C SER A 65 -6.13 1.29 -8.08
N SER A 66 -5.95 2.15 -9.07
CA SER A 66 -6.78 3.34 -9.26
C SER A 66 -7.40 3.25 -10.64
N GLU A 67 -8.69 2.97 -10.71
CA GLU A 67 -9.44 3.01 -11.96
C GLU A 67 -9.46 4.42 -12.55
N LYS A 68 -9.59 5.43 -11.68
CA LYS A 68 -9.64 6.84 -12.06
C LYS A 68 -8.38 7.32 -12.76
N HIS A 69 -7.21 6.93 -12.25
CA HIS A 69 -5.92 7.30 -12.84
C HIS A 69 -5.35 6.20 -13.75
N ASN A 70 -6.10 5.12 -13.93
CA ASN A 70 -5.75 3.92 -14.70
C ASN A 70 -4.33 3.39 -14.39
N LEU A 71 -4.00 3.34 -13.10
CA LEU A 71 -2.67 2.96 -12.62
C LEU A 71 -2.74 1.92 -11.52
N LYS A 72 -1.64 1.19 -11.36
CA LYS A 72 -1.51 0.11 -10.39
C LYS A 72 -0.15 0.22 -9.71
N GLY A 73 -0.16 0.10 -8.39
CA GLY A 73 1.05 0.18 -7.61
C GLY A 73 0.97 -0.54 -6.27
N VAL A 74 2.12 -0.59 -5.62
CA VAL A 74 2.28 -1.24 -4.33
C VAL A 74 2.56 -0.19 -3.27
N LEU A 75 1.86 -0.26 -2.16
CA LEU A 75 2.14 0.49 -0.96
C LEU A 75 2.78 -0.47 0.03
N ILE A 76 4.00 -0.17 0.46
CA ILE A 76 4.68 -0.95 1.49
C ILE A 76 4.57 -0.14 2.78
N GLY A 77 3.92 -0.71 3.79
CA GLY A 77 3.78 -0.12 5.11
C GLY A 77 4.44 -0.96 6.19
N GLY A 78 5.01 -0.31 7.21
CA GLY A 78 5.49 -0.99 8.42
C GLY A 78 4.37 -1.11 9.46
N TYR A 79 4.42 -2.16 10.27
CA TYR A 79 3.62 -2.27 11.49
C TYR A 79 4.09 -1.19 12.45
N GLY A 80 3.19 -0.26 12.80
CA GLY A 80 3.57 0.95 13.53
C GLY A 80 3.79 2.17 12.65
N ILE A 81 3.30 2.18 11.39
CA ILE A 81 2.84 3.45 10.82
C ILE A 81 1.76 3.96 11.76
N SER A 82 2.18 4.86 12.64
CA SER A 82 1.34 5.40 13.67
C SER A 82 0.09 5.96 13.01
N SER A 83 -1.06 5.33 13.27
CA SER A 83 -2.38 5.90 13.00
C SER A 83 -2.52 7.32 13.59
N GLU A 84 -1.61 7.71 14.49
CA GLU A 84 -1.34 9.08 14.92
C GLU A 84 -0.84 9.95 13.74
N GLY A 85 -1.77 10.46 12.96
CA GLY A 85 -1.51 11.44 11.90
C GLY A 85 -2.17 11.11 10.57
N MET A 86 -2.78 9.93 10.43
CA MET A 86 -3.58 9.62 9.24
C MET A 86 -4.97 10.24 9.36
N SER A 87 -5.44 10.85 8.27
CA SER A 87 -6.82 11.30 8.14
C SER A 87 -7.77 10.10 8.24
N SER A 88 -8.93 10.29 8.86
CA SER A 88 -9.97 9.25 8.98
C SER A 88 -10.40 8.67 7.63
N GLU A 89 -10.29 9.45 6.56
CA GLU A 89 -10.55 9.00 5.19
C GLU A 89 -9.52 7.97 4.72
N MET A 90 -8.23 8.20 5.00
CA MET A 90 -7.18 7.24 4.66
C MET A 90 -7.31 5.96 5.48
N MET A 91 -7.67 6.06 6.76
CA MET A 91 -7.97 4.87 7.56
C MET A 91 -9.10 4.08 6.93
N LYS A 92 -10.20 4.73 6.51
CA LYS A 92 -11.33 4.07 5.85
C LYS A 92 -11.01 3.49 4.47
N ALA A 93 -10.07 4.09 3.73
CA ALA A 93 -9.69 3.59 2.42
C ALA A 93 -8.74 2.38 2.49
N LEU A 94 -7.94 2.28 3.56
CA LEU A 94 -7.07 1.14 3.84
C LEU A 94 -7.77 0.03 4.61
N ASP A 95 -8.73 0.37 5.48
CA ASP A 95 -9.63 -0.58 6.12
C ASP A 95 -10.48 -1.20 5.01
N GLU A 96 -10.15 -2.45 4.65
CA GLU A 96 -10.84 -3.20 3.62
C GLU A 96 -12.35 -3.02 3.81
N LYS A 97 -13.04 -2.52 2.77
CA LYS A 97 -14.50 -2.54 2.78
C LYS A 97 -14.95 -3.99 2.90
N LYS A 98 -15.27 -4.41 4.12
CA LYS A 98 -16.23 -5.47 4.38
C LYS A 98 -17.56 -4.98 3.81
N VAL A 99 -17.78 -5.26 2.53
CA VAL A 99 -19.12 -5.30 1.96
C VAL A 99 -19.85 -6.51 2.50
#